data_AF-D3HS03-F1
#
_entry.id   AF-D3HS03-F1
#
_cell.length_a   1.000
_cell.length_b   1.000
_cell.length_c   1.000
_cell.angle_alpha   90.00
_cell.angle_beta   90.00
_cell.angle_gamma   90.00
#
_symmetry.space_group_name_H-M   'P 1'
#
loop_
_entity.id
_entity.type
_entity.pdbx_description
1 polymer ?
#
loop_
_entity_poly.entity_id
_entity_poly.type
_entity_poly.pdbx_seq_one_letter_code
_entity_poly.pdbx_strand_id
1 'polypeptide(L)'
;MSIIIIYTNFDGTITEKTGENTVFTEFYQSLLKGYKKGVRQDYKKTSMKEPSEIQSIFEAKFGKYNENFDYKQRDTDFLMSSNAVNFFHGLLTKCGITVNIVTNNRIEYIKAIFKYQGFSDKQINKLTIFDSGHKFADVDSQLAHQKYKVNRIYILDDNEADYIEMLRAVKSNGYNEKEIRGYNKKPGQFEWIHYLKNIKKIVPLVRDEPASGVDDLRKNFLPTNKPNLSSNFYVLKMMTIWAGIGLTAGLGIGFNLVETGLLSSFSGNKLGALAVGALIAVGCGLLSSVIGFDIAKGVESKPNETQKRNPVIDHGDSHEFMRDLERSLKGDIRNAPSVDVLPVPTSAKDNVVRKTEPLTKTFT
;
A
#
# COMPACT_ATOMS: atom_id res chain seq x y z
N MET A 1 13.37 -10.88 -14.84
CA MET A 1 13.23 -12.27 -14.37
C MET A 1 14.04 -12.42 -13.09
N SER A 2 13.44 -12.97 -12.04
CA SER A 2 14.14 -13.23 -10.77
C SER A 2 14.63 -14.67 -10.74
N ILE A 3 15.91 -14.84 -10.40
CA ILE A 3 16.60 -16.13 -10.29
C ILE A 3 16.62 -16.57 -8.82
N ILE A 4 16.64 -15.60 -7.91
CA ILE A 4 16.65 -15.81 -6.46
C ILE A 4 15.55 -14.96 -5.83
N ILE A 5 14.78 -15.56 -4.92
CA ILE A 5 13.86 -14.85 -4.03
C ILE A 5 14.34 -15.03 -2.59
N ILE A 6 14.21 -13.97 -1.80
CA ILE A 6 14.55 -13.97 -0.39
C ILE A 6 13.30 -13.51 0.37
N TYR A 7 12.78 -14.36 1.24
CA TYR A 7 11.82 -13.99 2.27
C TYR A 7 12.56 -13.85 3.60
N THR A 8 12.37 -12.73 4.27
CA THR A 8 13.02 -12.46 5.54
C THR A 8 12.07 -11.73 6.47
N ASN A 9 12.04 -12.14 7.74
CA ASN A 9 11.46 -11.31 8.79
C ASN A 9 12.30 -10.04 8.98
N PHE A 10 11.70 -9.04 9.63
CA PHE A 10 12.37 -7.78 9.95
C PHE A 10 12.93 -7.77 11.38
N ASP A 11 12.07 -7.60 12.38
CA ASP A 11 12.48 -7.49 13.78
C ASP A 11 13.01 -8.82 14.32
N GLY A 12 14.24 -8.81 14.84
CA GLY A 12 14.90 -10.00 15.37
C GLY A 12 15.65 -10.81 14.30
N THR A 13 15.39 -10.53 13.03
CA THR A 13 16.11 -11.12 11.89
C THR A 13 17.03 -10.09 11.25
N ILE A 14 16.48 -9.12 10.51
CA ILE A 14 17.24 -8.03 9.86
C ILE A 14 17.84 -7.10 10.91
N THR A 15 17.03 -6.73 11.91
CA THR A 15 17.50 -6.06 13.14
C THR A 15 17.76 -7.11 14.22
N GLU A 16 18.48 -6.74 15.28
CA GLU A 16 18.77 -7.67 16.38
C GLU A 16 17.72 -7.62 17.50
N LYS A 17 16.80 -6.65 17.46
CA LYS A 17 15.73 -6.51 18.45
C LYS A 17 14.45 -7.18 17.99
N THR A 18 13.89 -8.06 18.83
CA THR A 18 12.65 -8.80 18.55
C THR A 18 11.42 -7.89 18.50
N GLY A 19 10.44 -8.24 17.68
CA GLY A 19 9.30 -7.37 17.35
C GLY A 19 8.34 -7.08 18.52
N GLU A 20 8.07 -8.07 19.38
CA GLU A 20 7.05 -7.97 20.44
C GLU A 20 7.27 -6.78 21.37
N ASN A 21 8.52 -6.51 21.74
CA ASN A 21 8.85 -5.40 22.64
C ASN A 21 9.21 -4.12 21.88
N THR A 22 9.72 -4.23 20.65
CA THR A 22 10.21 -3.10 19.86
C THR A 22 9.15 -2.03 19.65
N VAL A 23 7.96 -2.42 19.20
CA VAL A 23 6.88 -1.50 18.82
C VAL A 23 6.29 -0.71 20.00
N PHE A 24 6.55 -1.14 21.23
CA PHE A 24 6.06 -0.48 22.45
C PHE A 24 7.15 0.29 23.21
N THR A 25 8.38 0.28 22.72
CA THR A 25 9.47 1.05 23.33
C THR A 25 9.28 2.55 23.18
N GLU A 26 9.87 3.33 24.09
CA GLU A 26 9.84 4.79 24.04
C GLU A 26 10.37 5.33 22.70
N PHE A 27 11.46 4.74 22.20
CA PHE A 27 12.04 5.13 20.91
C PHE A 27 11.07 4.90 19.76
N TYR A 28 10.51 3.69 19.61
CA TYR A 28 9.57 3.41 18.53
C TYR A 28 8.32 4.30 18.62
N GLN A 29 7.76 4.46 19.82
CA GLN A 29 6.59 5.29 20.05
C GLN A 29 6.86 6.77 19.71
N SER A 30 8.09 7.24 19.91
CA SER A 30 8.49 8.61 19.53
C SER A 30 8.41 8.88 18.02
N LEU A 31 8.36 7.84 17.17
CA LEU A 31 8.18 7.94 15.73
C LEU A 31 6.72 8.19 15.32
N LEU A 32 5.77 8.07 16.25
CA LEU A 32 4.34 8.24 15.98
C LEU A 32 3.90 9.69 16.15
N LYS A 33 2.93 10.12 15.33
CA LYS A 33 2.34 11.47 15.44
C LYS A 33 1.63 11.61 16.80
N GLY A 34 1.82 12.78 17.42
CA GLY A 34 1.19 13.10 18.71
C GLY A 34 1.78 12.35 19.91
N TYR A 35 2.96 11.74 19.77
CA TYR A 35 3.65 11.05 20.85
C TYR A 35 3.78 11.90 22.13
N LYS A 36 3.45 11.28 23.26
CA LYS A 36 3.62 11.84 24.61
C LYS A 36 4.33 10.82 25.48
N LYS A 37 5.35 11.27 26.21
CA LYS A 37 6.13 10.40 27.10
C LYS A 37 5.22 9.72 28.13
N GLY A 38 5.41 8.41 28.32
CA GLY A 38 4.61 7.59 29.24
C GLY A 38 3.24 7.16 28.71
N VAL A 39 2.82 7.61 27.52
CA VAL A 39 1.54 7.21 26.91
C VAL A 39 1.80 6.23 25.78
N ARG A 40 1.27 5.01 25.91
CA ARG A 40 1.36 3.98 24.85
C ARG A 40 0.28 4.23 23.80
N GLN A 41 0.70 4.34 22.55
CA GLN A 41 -0.18 4.47 21.39
C GLN A 41 -0.26 3.14 20.63
N ASP A 42 -1.40 2.89 20.00
CA ASP A 42 -1.56 1.79 19.06
C ASP A 42 -0.72 2.09 17.81
N TYR A 43 0.35 1.33 17.61
CA TYR A 43 1.30 1.55 16.53
C TYR A 43 0.77 1.21 15.14
N LYS A 44 -0.28 0.39 15.03
CA LYS A 44 -0.94 0.05 13.76
C LYS A 44 -1.98 1.09 13.39
N LYS A 45 -2.64 1.73 14.37
CA LYS A 45 -3.67 2.75 14.13
C LYS A 45 -3.14 4.18 14.08
N THR A 46 -2.02 4.45 14.76
CA THR A 46 -1.44 5.80 14.81
C THR A 46 -0.54 6.02 13.60
N SER A 47 -0.70 7.14 12.90
CA SER A 47 0.19 7.50 11.79
C SER A 47 1.61 7.77 12.27
N MET A 48 2.60 7.33 11.50
CA MET A 48 3.99 7.73 11.70
C MET A 48 4.19 9.21 11.34
N LYS A 49 5.23 9.82 11.92
CA LYS A 49 5.71 11.16 11.59
C LYS A 49 6.22 11.22 10.14
N GLU A 50 6.45 12.43 9.65
CA GLU A 50 6.98 12.62 8.30
C GLU A 50 8.41 12.05 8.20
N PRO A 51 8.83 11.54 7.02
CA PRO A 51 10.12 10.87 6.88
C PRO A 51 11.33 11.69 7.36
N SER A 52 11.36 13.00 7.11
CA SER A 52 12.44 13.89 7.56
C SER A 52 12.50 14.02 9.09
N GLU A 53 11.36 14.09 9.75
CA GLU A 53 11.26 14.12 11.20
C GLU A 53 11.73 12.79 11.80
N ILE A 54 11.31 11.67 11.20
CA ILE A 54 11.77 10.34 11.60
C ILE A 54 13.30 10.25 11.52
N GLN A 55 13.92 10.64 10.39
CA GLN A 55 15.37 10.60 10.27
C GLN A 55 16.07 11.46 11.33
N SER A 56 15.51 12.64 11.65
CA SER A 56 16.03 13.50 12.73
C SER A 56 15.97 12.81 14.10
N ILE A 57 14.92 12.03 14.38
CA ILE A 57 14.79 11.24 15.61
C ILE A 57 15.81 10.10 15.66
N PHE A 58 16.05 9.41 14.54
CA PHE A 58 17.11 8.40 14.44
C PHE A 58 18.49 9.02 14.70
N GLU A 59 18.81 10.14 14.05
CA GLU A 59 20.10 10.84 14.27
C GLU A 59 20.25 11.35 15.70
N ALA A 60 19.18 11.86 16.32
CA ALA A 60 19.21 12.27 17.72
C ALA A 60 19.45 11.09 18.68
N LYS A 61 18.94 9.90 18.35
CA LYS A 61 19.07 8.70 19.19
C LYS A 61 20.41 7.99 19.02
N PHE A 62 20.88 7.87 17.78
CA PHE A 62 22.00 6.99 17.40
C PHE A 62 23.20 7.77 16.84
N GLY A 63 23.09 9.07 16.69
CA GLY A 63 24.07 9.88 15.98
C GLY A 63 23.95 9.75 14.46
N LYS A 64 24.78 10.50 13.74
CA LYS A 64 24.83 10.47 12.28
C LYS A 64 25.43 9.16 11.77
N TYR A 65 24.69 8.43 10.94
CA TYR A 65 25.20 7.21 10.32
C TYR A 65 26.33 7.52 9.33
N ASN A 66 27.41 6.75 9.40
CA ASN A 66 28.57 6.84 8.51
C ASN A 66 29.35 5.52 8.52
N GLU A 67 30.42 5.41 7.72
CA GLU A 67 31.22 4.18 7.59
C GLU A 67 31.88 3.73 8.91
N ASN A 68 32.10 4.65 9.85
CA ASN A 68 32.69 4.41 11.16
C ASN A 68 31.63 4.36 12.29
N PHE A 69 30.37 4.07 11.96
CA PHE A 69 29.29 4.00 12.94
C PHE A 69 29.61 2.99 14.07
N ASP A 70 29.45 3.42 15.32
CA ASP A 70 29.69 2.56 16.48
C ASP A 70 28.51 1.64 16.75
N TYR A 71 28.63 0.38 16.32
CA TYR A 71 27.62 -0.65 16.57
C TYR A 71 27.56 -1.15 18.02
N LYS A 72 28.48 -0.72 18.89
CA LYS A 72 28.51 -1.11 20.31
C LYS A 72 27.75 -0.14 21.22
N GLN A 73 27.29 1.01 20.70
CA GLN A 73 26.51 1.94 21.50
C GLN A 73 25.17 1.32 21.94
N ARG A 74 24.55 1.92 22.96
CA ARG A 74 23.29 1.40 23.51
C ARG A 74 22.17 1.44 22.47
N ASP A 75 21.27 0.45 22.54
CA ASP A 75 20.07 0.34 21.70
C ASP A 75 20.37 0.17 20.18
N THR A 76 21.60 -0.22 19.80
CA THR A 76 21.91 -0.55 18.39
C THR A 76 21.19 -1.77 17.88
N ASP A 77 20.60 -2.58 18.78
CA ASP A 77 19.77 -3.73 18.43
C ASP A 77 18.52 -3.34 17.63
N PHE A 78 18.06 -2.08 17.72
CA PHE A 78 17.00 -1.53 16.85
C PHE A 78 17.41 -1.40 15.38
N LEU A 79 18.70 -1.40 15.08
CA LEU A 79 19.27 -1.19 13.75
C LEU A 79 19.67 -2.53 13.12
N MET A 80 19.95 -2.51 11.82
CA MET A 80 20.62 -3.63 11.15
C MET A 80 22.07 -3.71 11.60
N SER A 81 22.59 -4.92 11.83
CA SER A 81 24.02 -5.13 12.03
C SER A 81 24.82 -4.71 10.79
N SER A 82 26.11 -4.39 10.96
CA SER A 82 26.99 -4.04 9.83
C SER A 82 27.02 -5.13 8.75
N ASN A 83 26.94 -6.39 9.15
CA ASN A 83 26.90 -7.53 8.24
C ASN A 83 25.57 -7.59 7.46
N ALA A 84 24.43 -7.30 8.10
CA ALA A 84 23.14 -7.17 7.42
C ALA A 84 23.15 -5.99 6.43
N VAL A 85 23.67 -4.83 6.81
CA VAL A 85 23.82 -3.66 5.91
C VAL A 85 24.60 -4.05 4.65
N ASN A 86 25.76 -4.69 4.83
CA ASN A 86 26.60 -5.18 3.72
C ASN A 86 25.87 -6.20 2.84
N PHE A 87 25.09 -7.10 3.44
CA PHE A 87 24.28 -8.06 2.71
C PHE A 87 23.24 -7.35 1.82
N PHE A 88 22.42 -6.46 2.37
CA PHE A 88 21.37 -5.80 1.59
C PHE A 88 21.93 -4.86 0.52
N HIS A 89 23.00 -4.10 0.79
CA HIS A 89 23.67 -3.33 -0.26
C HIS A 89 24.18 -4.24 -1.40
N GLY A 90 24.74 -5.39 -1.04
CA GLY A 90 25.23 -6.38 -1.99
C GLY A 90 24.13 -6.98 -2.88
N LEU A 91 22.91 -7.11 -2.36
CA LEU A 91 21.78 -7.71 -3.08
C LEU A 91 20.96 -6.69 -3.87
N LEU A 92 20.61 -5.55 -3.27
CA LEU A 92 19.72 -4.54 -3.85
C LEU A 92 20.36 -3.82 -5.05
N THR A 93 21.65 -4.06 -5.34
CA THR A 93 22.31 -3.59 -6.55
C THR A 93 22.21 -4.57 -7.73
N LYS A 94 21.85 -5.84 -7.49
CA LYS A 94 21.87 -6.90 -8.51
C LYS A 94 20.51 -7.04 -9.22
N CYS A 95 20.58 -7.40 -10.50
CA CYS A 95 19.42 -7.87 -11.25
C CYS A 95 19.24 -9.37 -10.99
N GLY A 96 18.00 -9.85 -10.98
CA GLY A 96 17.69 -11.27 -10.79
C GLY A 96 17.56 -11.71 -9.33
N ILE A 97 17.60 -10.79 -8.38
CA ILE A 97 17.33 -11.05 -6.96
C ILE A 97 16.13 -10.22 -6.53
N THR A 98 15.13 -10.87 -5.94
CA THR A 98 14.00 -10.20 -5.30
C THR A 98 14.13 -10.36 -3.78
N VAL A 99 13.98 -9.25 -3.06
CA VAL A 99 14.02 -9.22 -1.60
C VAL A 99 12.63 -8.85 -1.10
N ASN A 100 12.01 -9.79 -0.39
CA ASN A 100 10.71 -9.68 0.23
C ASN A 100 10.88 -9.68 1.76
N ILE A 101 10.48 -8.60 2.42
CA ILE A 101 10.41 -8.53 3.88
C ILE A 101 8.99 -8.88 4.29
N VAL A 102 8.82 -9.91 5.12
CA VAL A 102 7.51 -10.39 5.59
C VAL A 102 7.43 -10.17 7.10
N THR A 103 6.57 -9.28 7.56
CA THR A 103 6.69 -8.72 8.91
C THR A 103 5.34 -8.37 9.55
N ASN A 104 5.32 -8.34 10.88
CA ASN A 104 4.24 -7.74 11.67
C ASN A 104 4.45 -6.24 11.90
N ASN A 105 5.64 -5.71 11.61
CA ASN A 105 5.93 -4.28 11.73
C ASN A 105 5.26 -3.49 10.59
N ARG A 106 5.60 -2.22 10.42
CA ARG A 106 5.03 -1.37 9.38
C ARG A 106 6.05 -0.92 8.36
N ILE A 107 5.59 -0.79 7.12
CA ILE A 107 6.44 -0.43 5.98
C ILE A 107 7.24 0.87 6.19
N GLU A 108 6.66 1.87 6.86
CA GLU A 108 7.31 3.17 7.08
C GLU A 108 8.51 3.06 8.02
N TYR A 109 8.41 2.25 9.07
CA TYR A 109 9.50 2.01 10.02
C TYR A 109 10.68 1.31 9.35
N ILE A 110 10.37 0.27 8.56
CA ILE A 110 11.37 -0.51 7.83
C ILE A 110 12.11 0.41 6.86
N LYS A 111 11.39 1.18 6.04
CA LYS A 111 12.00 2.14 5.12
C LYS A 111 12.83 3.18 5.84
N ALA A 112 12.41 3.64 7.03
CA ALA A 112 13.16 4.60 7.83
C ALA A 112 14.51 4.05 8.33
N ILE A 113 14.55 2.78 8.77
CA ILE A 113 15.80 2.11 9.17
C ILE A 113 16.76 1.98 7.98
N PHE A 114 16.26 1.50 6.84
CA PHE A 114 17.06 1.42 5.62
C PHE A 114 17.57 2.81 5.21
N LYS A 115 16.73 3.84 5.25
CA LYS A 115 17.14 5.21 4.91
C LYS A 115 18.23 5.74 5.84
N TYR A 116 18.05 5.54 7.15
CA TYR A 116 19.01 5.97 8.17
C TYR A 116 20.37 5.30 7.97
N GLN A 117 20.40 4.01 7.65
CA GLN A 117 21.63 3.24 7.43
C GLN A 117 22.19 3.36 6.00
N GLY A 118 21.93 4.48 5.32
CA GLY A 118 22.61 4.86 4.08
C GLY A 118 22.06 4.24 2.79
N PHE A 119 20.89 3.60 2.81
CA PHE A 119 20.29 3.08 1.58
C PHE A 119 19.67 4.20 0.74
N SER A 120 19.97 4.19 -0.56
CA SER A 120 19.36 5.10 -1.53
C SER A 120 17.88 4.77 -1.74
N ASP A 121 17.07 5.75 -2.14
CA ASP A 121 15.65 5.53 -2.44
C ASP A 121 15.45 4.49 -3.55
N LYS A 122 16.39 4.42 -4.50
CA LYS A 122 16.42 3.39 -5.54
C LYS A 122 16.61 1.98 -4.97
N GLN A 123 17.42 1.81 -3.93
CA GLN A 123 17.58 0.51 -3.26
C GLN A 123 16.35 0.18 -2.42
N ILE A 124 15.82 1.16 -1.68
CA ILE A 124 14.62 0.98 -0.85
C ILE A 124 13.41 0.59 -1.71
N ASN A 125 13.24 1.22 -2.88
CA ASN A 125 12.15 0.92 -3.81
C ASN A 125 12.24 -0.46 -4.48
N LYS A 126 13.34 -1.19 -4.30
CA LYS A 126 13.44 -2.60 -4.74
C LYS A 126 12.96 -3.60 -3.70
N LEU A 127 12.70 -3.16 -2.47
CA LEU A 127 12.13 -4.00 -1.43
C LEU A 127 10.64 -4.18 -1.69
N THR A 128 10.18 -5.42 -1.64
CA THR A 128 8.77 -5.72 -1.42
C THR A 128 8.58 -5.93 0.07
N ILE A 129 7.61 -5.26 0.68
CA ILE A 129 7.35 -5.37 2.12
C ILE A 129 5.90 -5.81 2.29
N PHE A 130 5.73 -6.97 2.91
CA PHE A 130 4.44 -7.54 3.29
C PHE A 130 4.26 -7.33 4.79
N ASP A 131 3.36 -6.42 5.18
CA ASP A 131 3.11 -6.01 6.56
C ASP A 131 1.72 -6.38 7.08
N SER A 132 1.07 -7.36 6.42
CA SER A 132 -0.23 -7.89 6.81
C SER A 132 -0.18 -8.64 8.15
N GLY A 133 0.98 -9.22 8.46
CA GLY A 133 1.21 -10.09 9.60
C GLY A 133 0.81 -11.56 9.39
N HIS A 134 0.30 -11.91 8.21
CA HIS A 134 -0.07 -13.27 7.85
C HIS A 134 0.97 -13.89 6.93
N LYS A 135 2.12 -14.29 7.50
CA LYS A 135 3.32 -14.67 6.73
C LYS A 135 3.09 -15.78 5.70
N PHE A 136 2.31 -16.81 6.03
CA PHE A 136 1.95 -17.87 5.08
C PHE A 136 1.20 -17.28 3.87
N ALA A 137 0.14 -16.50 4.11
CA ALA A 137 -0.70 -15.96 3.05
C ALA A 137 0.06 -14.97 2.16
N ASP A 138 0.93 -14.15 2.74
CA ASP A 138 1.77 -13.20 1.99
C ASP A 138 2.71 -13.93 1.02
N VAL A 139 3.41 -14.95 1.52
CA VAL A 139 4.35 -15.77 0.71
C VAL A 139 3.60 -16.58 -0.34
N ASP A 140 2.53 -17.27 0.06
CA ASP A 140 1.73 -18.12 -0.82
C ASP A 140 1.11 -17.32 -1.97
N SER A 141 0.47 -16.20 -1.64
CA SER A 141 -0.11 -15.29 -2.64
C SER A 141 0.96 -14.77 -3.60
N GLN A 142 2.13 -14.36 -3.11
CA GLN A 142 3.18 -13.87 -4.01
C GLN A 142 3.69 -14.96 -4.96
N LEU A 143 3.90 -16.18 -4.47
CA LEU A 143 4.38 -17.29 -5.29
C LEU A 143 3.32 -17.77 -6.29
N ALA A 144 2.04 -17.77 -5.91
CA ALA A 144 0.94 -18.15 -6.81
C ALA A 144 0.84 -17.21 -8.02
N HIS A 145 1.14 -15.92 -7.85
CA HIS A 145 1.15 -14.95 -8.95
C HIS A 145 2.45 -14.98 -9.78
N GLN A 146 3.40 -15.82 -9.41
CA GLN A 146 4.70 -15.85 -10.05
C GLN A 146 4.69 -16.68 -11.34
N LYS A 147 4.94 -16.01 -12.46
CA LYS A 147 4.92 -16.64 -13.79
C LYS A 147 6.05 -17.65 -14.05
N TYR A 148 7.18 -17.51 -13.34
CA TYR A 148 8.38 -18.32 -13.57
C TYR A 148 8.94 -18.84 -12.25
N LYS A 149 9.24 -20.14 -12.22
CA LYS A 149 9.91 -20.77 -11.09
C LYS A 149 11.32 -20.20 -10.91
N VAL A 150 11.71 -19.95 -9.66
CA VAL A 150 13.06 -19.47 -9.34
C VAL A 150 14.01 -20.61 -9.02
N ASN A 151 15.30 -20.39 -9.21
CA ASN A 151 16.33 -21.38 -8.96
C ASN A 151 16.60 -21.57 -7.46
N ARG A 152 16.38 -20.52 -6.66
CA ARG A 152 16.59 -20.58 -5.21
C ARG A 152 15.69 -19.65 -4.42
N ILE A 153 15.16 -20.16 -3.32
CA ILE A 153 14.43 -19.38 -2.31
C ILE A 153 15.21 -19.41 -1.00
N TYR A 154 15.41 -18.23 -0.42
CA TYR A 154 15.91 -18.09 0.94
C TYR A 154 14.76 -17.73 1.87
N ILE A 155 14.74 -18.32 3.08
CA ILE A 155 13.76 -18.03 4.13
C ILE A 155 14.52 -17.76 5.42
N LEU A 156 14.39 -16.57 5.98
CA LEU A 156 15.10 -16.17 7.20
C LEU A 156 14.09 -15.62 8.20
N ASP A 157 14.04 -16.21 9.39
CA ASP A 157 13.17 -15.74 10.47
C ASP A 157 13.73 -16.18 11.82
N ASP A 158 13.68 -15.32 12.82
CA ASP A 158 14.12 -15.64 14.18
C ASP A 158 13.06 -16.37 14.98
N ASN A 159 11.79 -16.15 14.65
CA ASN A 159 10.68 -16.86 15.26
C ASN A 159 10.42 -18.18 14.52
N GLU A 160 10.44 -19.30 15.26
CA GLU A 160 10.30 -20.64 14.69
C GLU A 160 8.92 -20.87 14.04
N ALA A 161 7.84 -20.39 14.66
CA ALA A 161 6.49 -20.55 14.12
C ALA A 161 6.34 -19.79 12.81
N ASP A 162 6.78 -18.54 12.78
CA ASP A 162 6.78 -17.69 11.59
C ASP A 162 7.68 -18.25 10.46
N TYR A 163 8.85 -18.78 10.81
CA TYR A 163 9.72 -19.51 9.88
C TYR A 163 8.99 -20.69 9.23
N ILE A 164 8.33 -21.52 10.04
CA ILE A 164 7.59 -22.70 9.58
C ILE A 164 6.45 -22.28 8.65
N GLU A 165 5.73 -21.21 8.96
CA GLU A 165 4.64 -20.69 8.13
C GLU A 165 5.14 -20.25 6.74
N MET A 166 6.25 -19.51 6.66
CA MET A 166 6.85 -19.16 5.36
C MET A 166 7.38 -20.39 4.62
N LEU A 167 8.02 -21.33 5.33
CA LEU A 167 8.51 -22.57 4.74
C LEU A 167 7.37 -23.43 4.17
N ARG A 168 6.24 -23.50 4.89
CA ARG A 168 5.04 -24.22 4.46
C ARG A 168 4.50 -23.61 3.17
N ALA A 169 4.36 -22.29 3.09
CA ALA A 169 3.92 -21.60 1.88
C ALA A 169 4.83 -21.90 0.68
N VAL A 170 6.15 -21.83 0.87
CA VAL A 170 7.12 -22.15 -0.19
C VAL A 170 6.99 -23.62 -0.66
N LYS A 171 6.85 -24.58 0.26
CA LYS A 171 6.65 -25.99 -0.07
C LYS A 171 5.32 -26.26 -0.79
N SER A 172 4.23 -25.62 -0.36
CA SER A 172 2.93 -25.72 -1.02
C SER A 172 2.96 -25.25 -2.48
N ASN A 173 3.90 -24.36 -2.82
CA ASN A 173 4.13 -23.87 -4.18
C ASN A 173 5.15 -24.72 -4.98
N GLY A 174 5.42 -25.96 -4.56
CA GLY A 174 6.16 -26.95 -5.35
C GLY A 174 7.68 -26.79 -5.35
N TYR A 175 8.25 -26.03 -4.41
CA TYR A 175 9.69 -25.94 -4.22
C TYR A 175 10.22 -27.08 -3.36
N ASN A 176 11.30 -27.73 -3.82
CA ASN A 176 11.93 -28.84 -3.11
C ASN A 176 13.08 -28.38 -2.20
N GLU A 177 13.60 -29.28 -1.37
CA GLU A 177 14.66 -28.97 -0.39
C GLU A 177 15.96 -28.47 -1.03
N LYS A 178 16.27 -28.88 -2.27
CA LYS A 178 17.47 -28.41 -2.98
C LYS A 178 17.33 -26.96 -3.44
N GLU A 179 16.11 -26.49 -3.67
CA GLU A 179 15.77 -25.14 -4.08
C GLU A 179 15.61 -24.18 -2.89
N ILE A 180 15.37 -24.70 -1.69
CA ILE A 180 15.12 -23.90 -0.48
C ILE A 180 16.38 -23.79 0.39
N ARG A 181 16.67 -22.60 0.91
CA ARG A 181 17.66 -22.36 1.95
C ARG A 181 17.00 -21.62 3.11
N GLY A 182 16.56 -22.38 4.10
CA GLY A 182 15.93 -21.86 5.31
C GLY A 182 16.93 -21.68 6.45
N TYR A 183 16.80 -20.57 7.18
CA TYR A 183 17.63 -20.24 8.33
C TYR A 183 16.73 -19.69 9.45
N ASN A 184 16.49 -20.51 10.48
CA ASN A 184 15.95 -20.05 11.75
C ASN A 184 17.09 -19.88 12.75
N LYS A 185 17.35 -18.65 13.17
CA LYS A 185 18.48 -18.27 14.03
C LYS A 185 18.02 -17.23 15.04
N LYS A 186 18.63 -17.21 16.23
CA LYS A 186 18.33 -16.16 17.20
C LYS A 186 18.80 -14.79 16.66
N PRO A 187 18.24 -13.68 17.16
CA PRO A 187 18.71 -12.36 16.79
C PRO A 187 20.23 -12.20 17.01
N GLY A 188 20.88 -11.55 16.05
CA GLY A 188 22.35 -11.39 16.02
C GLY A 188 23.13 -12.64 15.56
N GLN A 189 22.49 -13.80 15.36
CA GLN A 189 23.17 -15.05 14.97
C GLN A 189 23.05 -15.40 13.48
N PHE A 190 22.48 -14.51 12.67
CA PHE A 190 22.39 -14.70 11.22
C PHE A 190 23.74 -14.45 10.54
N GLU A 191 24.20 -15.43 9.76
CA GLU A 191 25.50 -15.38 9.07
C GLU A 191 25.41 -14.62 7.73
N TRP A 192 25.01 -13.36 7.77
CA TRP A 192 24.74 -12.53 6.58
C TRP A 192 25.83 -12.56 5.52
N ILE A 193 27.11 -12.51 5.93
CA ILE A 193 28.25 -12.55 5.00
C ILE A 193 28.37 -13.92 4.31
N HIS A 194 28.09 -15.01 5.03
CA HIS A 194 28.05 -16.35 4.45
C HIS A 194 26.93 -16.47 3.42
N TYR A 195 25.74 -15.97 3.75
CA TYR A 195 24.59 -15.97 2.84
C TYR A 195 24.90 -15.17 1.57
N LEU A 196 25.49 -13.98 1.71
CA LEU A 196 25.92 -13.15 0.57
C LEU A 196 26.91 -13.89 -0.33
N LYS A 197 27.91 -14.56 0.26
CA LYS A 197 28.90 -15.35 -0.48
C LYS A 197 28.25 -16.48 -1.27
N ASN A 198 27.28 -17.18 -0.69
CA ASN A 198 26.56 -18.27 -1.36
C ASN A 198 25.69 -17.75 -2.51
N ILE A 199 24.98 -16.64 -2.30
CA ILE A 199 24.17 -16.00 -3.35
C ILE A 199 25.06 -15.55 -4.51
N LYS A 200 26.21 -14.92 -4.22
CA LYS A 200 27.18 -14.48 -5.23
C LYS A 200 27.78 -15.61 -6.07
N LYS A 201 27.73 -16.88 -5.64
CA LYS A 201 28.15 -18.03 -6.46
C LYS A 201 27.12 -18.43 -7.51
N ILE A 202 25.84 -18.13 -7.28
CA ILE A 202 24.73 -18.55 -8.16
C ILE A 202 24.50 -17.51 -9.25
N VAL A 203 24.57 -16.23 -8.91
CA VAL A 203 24.24 -15.11 -9.80
C VAL A 203 25.12 -15.03 -11.07
N PRO A 204 26.42 -15.36 -11.05
CA PRO A 204 27.25 -15.40 -12.26
C PRO A 204 26.87 -16.53 -13.22
N LEU A 205 26.48 -17.70 -12.70
CA LEU A 205 26.24 -18.93 -13.48
C LEU A 205 25.03 -18.86 -14.43
N VAL A 206 24.23 -17.80 -14.36
CA VAL A 206 23.04 -17.62 -15.20
C VAL A 206 23.28 -16.61 -16.34
N ARG A 207 24.50 -16.05 -16.46
CA ARG A 207 24.88 -15.14 -17.56
C ARG A 207 25.67 -15.81 -18.69
N ASP A 208 26.13 -17.05 -18.51
CA ASP A 208 27.10 -17.70 -19.39
C ASP A 208 26.55 -18.91 -20.19
N GLU A 209 25.26 -18.91 -20.58
CA GLU A 209 24.89 -19.73 -21.74
C GLU A 209 25.25 -18.95 -23.02
N PRO A 210 26.09 -19.53 -23.92
CA PRO A 210 26.53 -18.84 -25.12
C PRO A 210 25.35 -18.64 -26.07
N ALA A 211 24.99 -17.37 -26.30
CA ALA A 211 24.07 -16.94 -27.32
C ALA A 211 24.67 -17.12 -28.73
N SER A 212 24.82 -18.36 -29.20
CA SER A 212 25.02 -18.60 -30.63
C SER A 212 23.66 -18.47 -31.32
N GLY A 213 23.32 -17.24 -31.74
CA GLY A 213 22.15 -17.00 -32.60
C GLY A 213 21.31 -15.76 -32.28
N VAL A 214 21.78 -14.80 -31.46
CA VAL A 214 20.95 -13.65 -31.02
C VAL A 214 21.45 -12.31 -31.55
N ASP A 215 22.17 -12.30 -32.68
CA ASP A 215 22.49 -11.04 -33.38
C ASP A 215 21.47 -10.68 -34.47
N ASP A 216 20.67 -11.62 -34.96
CA ASP A 216 19.69 -11.35 -36.03
C ASP A 216 18.24 -11.13 -35.54
N LEU A 217 17.93 -11.52 -34.29
CA LEU A 217 16.62 -11.27 -33.68
C LEU A 217 16.55 -9.96 -32.88
N ARG A 218 17.68 -9.31 -32.62
CA ARG A 218 17.74 -8.12 -31.76
C ARG A 218 17.36 -6.82 -32.47
N LYS A 219 17.33 -6.81 -33.81
CA LYS A 219 16.93 -5.65 -34.60
C LYS A 219 15.43 -5.59 -34.93
N ASN A 220 14.71 -6.71 -34.84
CA ASN A 220 13.29 -6.79 -35.24
C ASN A 220 12.29 -7.00 -34.09
N PHE A 221 12.73 -7.06 -32.82
CA PHE A 221 11.85 -7.29 -31.65
C PHE A 221 11.92 -6.22 -30.57
N LEU A 222 12.22 -4.97 -30.93
CA LEU A 222 11.80 -3.84 -30.12
C LEU A 222 10.49 -3.28 -30.69
N PRO A 223 9.31 -3.71 -30.21
CA PRO A 223 8.22 -2.76 -30.14
C PRO A 223 8.71 -1.67 -29.15
N THR A 224 9.08 -0.52 -29.70
CA THR A 224 9.06 0.76 -28.99
C THR A 224 7.63 1.04 -28.54
N ASN A 225 7.23 0.37 -27.48
CA ASN A 225 6.15 0.73 -26.58
C ASN A 225 6.48 0.06 -25.25
N LYS A 226 7.26 0.77 -24.43
CA LYS A 226 7.28 0.50 -22.99
C LYS A 226 5.84 0.73 -22.51
N PRO A 227 5.12 -0.27 -21.98
CA PRO A 227 3.96 0.06 -21.17
C PRO A 227 4.50 0.85 -19.98
N ASN A 228 4.04 2.09 -19.86
CA ASN A 228 4.40 3.02 -18.82
C ASN A 228 3.81 2.49 -17.50
N LEU A 229 4.49 1.51 -16.88
CA LEU A 229 3.92 0.69 -15.80
C LEU A 229 3.61 1.53 -14.54
N SER A 230 4.30 2.66 -14.34
CA SER A 230 3.98 3.60 -13.24
C SER A 230 2.70 4.39 -13.50
N SER A 231 2.42 4.67 -14.77
CA SER A 231 1.25 5.40 -15.24
C SER A 231 0.00 4.51 -15.16
N ASN A 232 0.11 3.26 -15.62
CA ASN A 232 -0.98 2.28 -15.49
C ASN A 232 -1.32 1.94 -14.03
N PHE A 233 -0.33 1.89 -13.13
CA PHE A 233 -0.60 1.67 -11.71
C PHE A 233 -1.27 2.88 -11.05
N TYR A 234 -0.87 4.11 -11.41
CA TYR A 234 -1.52 5.32 -10.93
C TYR A 234 -2.96 5.44 -11.43
N VAL A 235 -3.19 5.22 -12.73
CA VAL A 235 -4.53 5.18 -13.33
C VAL A 235 -5.40 4.13 -12.65
N LEU A 236 -4.89 2.90 -12.47
CA LEU A 236 -5.64 1.84 -11.79
C LEU A 236 -5.97 2.20 -10.34
N LYS A 237 -4.99 2.75 -9.59
CA LYS A 237 -5.21 3.21 -8.21
C LYS A 237 -6.27 4.30 -8.12
N MET A 238 -6.24 5.27 -9.03
CA MET A 238 -7.22 6.35 -9.08
C MET A 238 -8.60 5.81 -9.42
N MET A 239 -8.73 4.94 -10.42
CA MET A 239 -9.99 4.27 -10.76
C MET A 239 -10.57 3.51 -9.56
N THR A 240 -9.74 2.77 -8.80
CA THR A 240 -10.21 2.03 -7.61
C THR A 240 -10.68 2.95 -6.49
N ILE A 241 -9.95 4.04 -6.19
CA ILE A 241 -10.34 5.01 -5.16
C ILE A 241 -11.69 5.64 -5.52
N TRP A 242 -11.84 6.12 -6.76
CA TRP A 242 -13.06 6.76 -7.21
C TRP A 242 -14.23 5.78 -7.31
N ALA A 243 -14.00 4.53 -7.70
CA ALA A 243 -15.03 3.49 -7.65
C ALA A 243 -15.52 3.23 -6.22
N GLY A 244 -14.61 3.20 -5.24
CA GLY A 244 -14.98 3.06 -3.83
C GLY A 244 -15.81 4.24 -3.31
N ILE A 245 -15.46 5.47 -3.70
CA ILE A 245 -16.23 6.68 -3.36
C ILE A 245 -17.63 6.60 -3.98
N GLY A 246 -17.72 6.27 -5.26
CA GLY A 246 -18.99 6.14 -5.98
C GLY A 246 -19.90 5.07 -5.40
N LEU A 247 -19.34 3.91 -5.04
CA LEU A 247 -20.08 2.82 -4.40
C LEU A 247 -20.64 3.26 -3.03
N THR A 248 -19.83 3.95 -2.24
CA THR A 248 -20.25 4.48 -0.92
C THR A 248 -21.39 5.49 -1.07
N ALA A 249 -21.27 6.43 -2.00
CA ALA A 249 -22.32 7.42 -2.27
C ALA A 249 -23.61 6.76 -2.77
N GLY A 250 -23.50 5.79 -3.69
CA GLY A 250 -24.65 5.06 -4.22
C GLY A 250 -25.37 4.20 -3.18
N LEU A 251 -24.66 3.61 -2.22
CA LEU A 251 -25.27 2.96 -1.06
C LEU A 251 -26.06 3.97 -0.21
N GLY A 252 -25.49 5.14 0.09
CA GLY A 252 -26.19 6.19 0.84
C GLY A 252 -27.47 6.67 0.16
N ILE A 253 -27.43 6.87 -1.16
CA ILE A 253 -28.63 7.21 -1.96
C ILE A 253 -29.63 6.05 -1.91
N GLY A 254 -29.17 4.82 -2.09
CA GLY A 254 -30.00 3.62 -2.00
C GLY A 254 -30.75 3.52 -0.67
N PHE A 255 -30.05 3.67 0.45
CA PHE A 255 -30.67 3.64 1.79
C PHE A 255 -31.71 4.76 1.97
N ASN A 256 -31.39 5.99 1.57
CA ASN A 256 -32.33 7.12 1.66
C ASN A 256 -33.59 6.92 0.79
N LEU A 257 -33.46 6.30 -0.38
CA LEU A 257 -34.60 5.98 -1.25
C LEU A 257 -35.49 4.87 -0.68
N VAL A 258 -34.91 3.94 0.08
CA VAL A 258 -35.67 2.93 0.83
C VAL A 258 -36.41 3.56 2.01
N GLU A 259 -35.75 4.46 2.74
CA GLU A 259 -36.33 5.11 3.92
C GLU A 259 -37.46 6.09 3.57
N THR A 260 -37.33 6.83 2.47
CA THR A 260 -38.37 7.77 2.00
C THR A 260 -39.58 7.07 1.36
N GLY A 261 -39.56 5.74 1.23
CA GLY A 261 -40.65 4.96 0.64
C GLY A 261 -40.77 5.14 -0.88
N LEU A 262 -39.84 5.84 -1.53
CA LEU A 262 -39.84 6.06 -2.98
C LEU A 262 -39.71 4.75 -3.77
N LEU A 263 -39.08 3.73 -3.16
CA LEU A 263 -38.93 2.39 -3.73
C LEU A 263 -39.98 1.39 -3.22
N SER A 264 -40.98 1.83 -2.46
CA SER A 264 -42.05 0.96 -1.92
C SER A 264 -42.87 0.27 -3.00
N SER A 265 -42.87 0.80 -4.23
CA SER A 265 -43.54 0.25 -5.41
C SER A 265 -42.84 -0.99 -6.00
N PHE A 266 -41.56 -1.22 -5.69
CA PHE A 266 -40.74 -2.29 -6.28
C PHE A 266 -40.67 -3.57 -5.42
N SER A 267 -41.83 -4.01 -4.91
CA SER A 267 -42.10 -5.24 -4.15
C SER A 267 -42.01 -5.10 -2.63
N GLY A 268 -43.06 -5.56 -1.94
CA GLY A 268 -43.24 -5.53 -0.48
C GLY A 268 -42.26 -6.39 0.33
N ASN A 269 -41.09 -6.72 -0.23
CA ASN A 269 -40.03 -7.46 0.44
C ASN A 269 -38.78 -6.59 0.53
N LYS A 270 -38.23 -6.43 1.74
CA LYS A 270 -36.97 -5.70 2.03
C LYS A 270 -35.80 -6.11 1.13
N LEU A 271 -35.84 -7.33 0.60
CA LEU A 271 -34.86 -7.87 -0.36
C LEU A 271 -34.89 -7.15 -1.73
N GLY A 272 -36.06 -6.78 -2.24
CA GLY A 272 -36.18 -6.07 -3.52
C GLY A 272 -35.58 -4.66 -3.44
N ALA A 273 -35.88 -3.95 -2.35
CA ALA A 273 -35.33 -2.63 -2.05
C ALA A 273 -33.79 -2.67 -1.92
N LEU A 274 -33.25 -3.72 -1.29
CA LEU A 274 -31.81 -3.92 -1.14
C LEU A 274 -31.14 -4.24 -2.49
N ALA A 275 -31.80 -5.01 -3.37
CA ALA A 275 -31.30 -5.30 -4.71
C ALA A 275 -31.21 -4.03 -5.58
N VAL A 276 -32.23 -3.16 -5.53
CA VAL A 276 -32.22 -1.87 -6.23
C VAL A 276 -31.12 -0.95 -5.67
N GLY A 277 -30.96 -0.89 -4.35
CA GLY A 277 -29.88 -0.12 -3.72
C GLY A 277 -28.48 -0.60 -4.12
N ALA A 278 -28.27 -1.92 -4.23
CA ALA A 278 -27.03 -2.50 -4.71
C ALA A 278 -26.76 -2.16 -6.19
N LEU A 279 -27.78 -2.17 -7.04
CA LEU A 279 -27.65 -1.78 -8.45
C LEU A 279 -27.26 -0.30 -8.60
N ILE A 280 -27.85 0.59 -7.80
CA ILE A 280 -27.48 2.01 -7.75
C ILE A 280 -26.02 2.17 -7.30
N ALA A 281 -25.60 1.45 -6.25
CA ALA A 281 -24.22 1.50 -5.77
C ALA A 281 -23.20 1.04 -6.82
N VAL A 282 -23.49 -0.04 -7.55
CA VAL A 282 -22.64 -0.51 -8.66
C VAL A 282 -22.59 0.52 -9.78
N GLY A 283 -23.73 1.08 -10.18
CA GLY A 283 -23.79 2.13 -11.20
C GLY A 283 -22.97 3.37 -10.84
N CYS A 284 -23.12 3.88 -9.62
CA CYS A 284 -22.33 5.01 -9.12
C CYS A 284 -20.83 4.70 -9.04
N GLY A 285 -20.46 3.48 -8.64
CA GLY A 285 -19.07 3.02 -8.63
C GLY A 285 -18.44 3.00 -10.03
N LEU A 286 -19.16 2.49 -11.03
CA LEU A 286 -18.69 2.47 -12.41
C LEU A 286 -18.54 3.88 -13.00
N LEU A 287 -19.54 4.75 -12.84
CA LEU A 287 -19.46 6.14 -13.32
C LEU A 287 -18.32 6.91 -12.66
N SER A 288 -18.13 6.75 -11.36
CA SER A 288 -17.03 7.41 -10.63
C SER A 288 -15.67 6.89 -11.08
N SER A 289 -15.55 5.60 -11.43
CA SER A 289 -14.31 5.04 -11.95
C SER A 289 -13.87 5.68 -13.27
N VAL A 290 -14.82 6.07 -14.14
CA VAL A 290 -14.54 6.80 -15.39
C VAL A 290 -14.00 8.19 -15.09
N ILE A 291 -14.61 8.91 -14.13
CA ILE A 291 -14.10 10.21 -13.67
C ILE A 291 -12.67 10.07 -13.12
N GLY A 292 -12.41 9.01 -12.34
CA GLY A 292 -11.07 8.72 -11.83
C GLY A 292 -10.04 8.43 -12.92
N PHE A 293 -10.47 7.80 -14.02
CA PHE A 293 -9.64 7.59 -15.21
C PHE A 293 -9.31 8.91 -15.93
N ASP A 294 -10.31 9.77 -16.14
CA ASP A 294 -10.11 11.07 -16.81
C ASP A 294 -9.19 12.00 -16.00
N ILE A 295 -9.36 12.04 -14.67
CA ILE A 295 -8.44 12.78 -13.78
C ILE A 295 -7.02 12.21 -13.88
N ALA A 296 -6.87 10.89 -13.86
CA ALA A 296 -5.55 10.27 -13.97
C ALA A 296 -4.86 10.58 -15.31
N LYS A 297 -5.63 10.63 -16.41
CA LYS A 297 -5.13 10.99 -17.74
C LYS A 297 -4.83 12.49 -17.89
N GLY A 298 -5.64 13.37 -17.30
CA GLY A 298 -5.41 14.82 -17.31
C GLY A 298 -4.17 15.26 -16.51
N VAL A 299 -3.76 14.46 -15.52
CA VAL A 299 -2.50 14.70 -14.78
C VAL A 299 -1.27 14.24 -15.58
N GLU A 300 -1.42 13.24 -16.46
CA GLU A 300 -0.33 12.78 -17.36
C GLU A 300 -0.04 13.76 -18.51
N SER A 301 -0.97 14.66 -18.85
CA SER A 301 -0.89 15.54 -20.03
C SER A 301 -0.33 16.94 -19.75
N LYS A 302 0.21 17.24 -18.56
CA LYS A 302 0.95 18.50 -18.34
C LYS A 302 2.45 18.30 -18.63
N PRO A 303 2.95 18.68 -19.82
CA PRO A 303 4.39 18.75 -20.03
C PRO A 303 5.00 19.81 -19.11
N ASN A 304 6.18 19.51 -18.56
CA ASN A 304 6.97 20.39 -17.72
C ASN A 304 7.38 21.66 -18.50
N GLU A 305 6.59 22.72 -18.42
CA GLU A 305 7.03 24.07 -18.74
C GLU A 305 7.97 24.57 -17.62
N THR A 306 9.25 24.20 -17.74
CA THR A 306 10.31 24.92 -17.04
C THR A 306 11.58 24.92 -17.89
N GLN A 307 11.49 25.47 -19.11
CA GLN A 307 12.68 25.93 -19.80
C GLN A 307 12.38 27.14 -20.72
N LYS A 308 12.94 28.29 -20.31
CA LYS A 308 13.16 29.57 -21.02
C LYS A 308 12.01 30.59 -21.17
N ARG A 309 12.22 31.72 -20.49
CA ARG A 309 11.72 33.08 -20.75
C ARG A 309 11.91 33.51 -22.23
N ASN A 310 10.86 34.00 -22.89
CA ASN A 310 10.50 35.44 -23.01
C ASN A 310 9.18 35.58 -23.82
N PRO A 311 8.45 36.70 -23.67
CA PRO A 311 7.00 36.73 -23.88
C PRO A 311 6.60 37.10 -25.31
N VAL A 312 5.63 36.38 -25.85
CA VAL A 312 4.70 36.92 -26.86
C VAL A 312 3.30 36.56 -26.40
N ILE A 313 2.49 37.61 -26.30
CA ILE A 313 1.09 37.64 -25.89
C ILE A 313 0.27 36.87 -26.92
N ASP A 314 -0.50 35.88 -26.48
CA ASP A 314 -1.82 35.62 -27.05
C ASP A 314 -2.76 35.02 -25.99
N HIS A 315 -3.95 35.58 -25.89
CA HIS A 315 -4.96 35.33 -24.87
C HIS A 315 -6.05 34.46 -25.51
N GLY A 316 -6.17 33.20 -25.07
CA GLY A 316 -7.10 32.20 -25.63
C GLY A 316 -7.90 31.45 -24.55
N ASP A 317 -8.79 32.18 -23.91
CA ASP A 317 -10.10 31.81 -23.33
C ASP A 317 -10.38 30.35 -22.86
N SER A 318 -10.15 30.09 -21.57
CA SER A 318 -10.74 28.96 -20.82
C SER A 318 -12.20 29.21 -20.40
N HIS A 319 -12.80 30.33 -20.82
CA HIS A 319 -14.13 30.77 -20.42
C HIS A 319 -15.25 30.29 -21.36
N GLU A 320 -14.91 29.70 -22.50
CA GLU A 320 -15.86 29.23 -23.51
C GLU A 320 -16.42 27.84 -23.17
N PHE A 321 -15.58 26.94 -22.63
CA PHE A 321 -15.99 25.59 -22.26
C PHE A 321 -17.03 25.55 -21.12
N MET A 322 -16.91 26.45 -20.14
CA MET A 322 -17.88 26.54 -19.02
C MET A 322 -19.24 27.11 -19.49
N ARG A 323 -19.26 27.92 -20.56
CA ARG A 323 -20.49 28.49 -21.11
C ARG A 323 -21.29 27.48 -21.94
N ASP A 324 -20.62 26.54 -22.61
CA ASP A 324 -21.30 25.49 -23.37
C ASP A 324 -21.89 24.40 -22.46
N LEU A 325 -21.23 24.08 -21.35
CA LEU A 325 -21.77 23.15 -20.36
C LEU A 325 -23.03 23.69 -19.68
N GLU A 326 -23.08 24.99 -19.38
CA GLU A 326 -24.24 25.63 -18.75
C GLU A 326 -25.44 25.74 -19.71
N ARG A 327 -25.20 25.92 -21.02
CA ARG A 327 -26.27 25.88 -22.04
C ARG A 327 -26.83 24.48 -22.23
N SER A 328 -25.99 23.44 -22.17
CA SER A 328 -26.46 22.05 -22.29
C SER A 328 -27.35 21.64 -21.11
N LEU A 329 -27.03 22.08 -19.89
CA LEU A 329 -27.81 21.75 -18.68
C LEU A 329 -29.14 22.51 -18.58
N LYS A 330 -29.25 23.72 -19.16
CA LYS A 330 -30.50 24.51 -19.15
C LYS A 330 -31.49 24.12 -20.26
N GLY A 331 -31.07 23.35 -21.26
CA GLY A 331 -31.91 22.92 -22.38
C GLY A 331 -32.95 21.84 -22.02
N ASP A 332 -32.62 20.95 -21.07
CA ASP A 332 -33.39 19.72 -20.86
C ASP A 332 -34.49 19.80 -19.77
N ILE A 333 -34.69 20.97 -19.15
CA ILE A 333 -35.69 21.13 -18.06
C ILE A 333 -37.04 21.68 -18.56
N ARG A 334 -37.18 22.04 -19.85
CA ARG A 334 -38.42 22.68 -20.35
C ARG A 334 -39.52 21.77 -20.89
N ASN A 335 -39.33 20.44 -20.91
CA ASN A 335 -40.34 19.51 -21.43
C ASN A 335 -40.70 18.44 -20.40
N ALA A 336 -41.49 18.82 -19.39
CA ALA A 336 -42.28 17.88 -18.59
C ALA A 336 -43.72 18.40 -18.47
N PRO A 337 -44.76 17.57 -18.70
CA PRO A 337 -46.16 18.03 -18.69
C PRO A 337 -46.65 18.30 -17.27
N SER A 338 -47.39 19.40 -17.11
CA SER A 338 -48.14 19.75 -15.89
C SER A 338 -49.29 18.76 -15.65
N VAL A 339 -49.41 18.25 -14.41
CA VAL A 339 -50.61 17.53 -13.95
C VAL A 339 -51.12 18.17 -12.65
N ASP A 340 -52.43 18.37 -12.65
CA ASP A 340 -53.25 19.15 -11.72
C ASP A 340 -53.41 18.59 -10.30
N VAL A 341 -53.31 19.50 -9.32
CA VAL A 341 -54.30 19.89 -8.29
C VAL A 341 -55.11 18.83 -7.49
N LEU A 342 -54.89 18.88 -6.15
CA LEU A 342 -55.75 18.58 -4.96
C LEU A 342 -56.01 17.11 -4.51
N PRO A 343 -56.40 16.85 -3.23
CA PRO A 343 -56.63 17.76 -2.09
C PRO A 343 -55.91 17.44 -0.76
N VAL A 344 -55.88 18.45 0.10
CA VAL A 344 -55.54 18.45 1.53
C VAL A 344 -56.62 17.76 2.36
N PRO A 345 -56.26 16.99 3.40
CA PRO A 345 -57.11 16.82 4.58
C PRO A 345 -56.48 17.41 5.85
N THR A 346 -57.34 18.09 6.58
CA THR A 346 -57.16 18.74 7.88
C THR A 346 -57.29 17.76 9.05
N SER A 347 -56.69 18.17 10.19
CA SER A 347 -57.11 17.93 11.59
C SER A 347 -56.86 16.57 12.25
N ALA A 348 -56.01 16.56 13.30
CA ALA A 348 -56.37 16.36 14.72
C ALA A 348 -55.08 16.11 15.55
N LYS A 349 -54.73 17.00 16.50
CA LYS A 349 -54.80 16.78 17.96
C LYS A 349 -54.20 15.45 18.46
N ASP A 350 -53.09 15.50 19.18
CA ASP A 350 -53.11 15.27 20.64
C ASP A 350 -51.74 15.47 21.31
N ASN A 351 -51.82 16.08 22.50
CA ASN A 351 -50.74 16.31 23.46
C ASN A 351 -50.38 15.01 24.19
N VAL A 352 -49.09 14.69 24.35
CA VAL A 352 -48.60 14.01 25.56
C VAL A 352 -47.21 14.54 25.94
N VAL A 353 -47.20 15.27 27.07
CA VAL A 353 -46.03 15.63 27.87
C VAL A 353 -45.50 14.38 28.56
N ARG A 354 -44.20 14.08 28.46
CA ARG A 354 -43.51 13.21 29.42
C ARG A 354 -42.24 13.87 29.96
N LYS A 355 -42.30 14.15 31.26
CA LYS A 355 -41.20 14.55 32.13
C LYS A 355 -40.10 13.49 32.15
N THR A 356 -38.85 13.95 32.06
CA THR A 356 -37.64 13.23 32.44
C THR A 356 -37.29 13.54 33.90
N GLU A 357 -37.17 12.51 34.74
CA GLU A 357 -36.51 12.57 36.05
C GLU A 357 -35.17 11.82 36.00
N PRO A 358 -34.09 12.34 36.62
CA PRO A 358 -32.82 11.63 36.75
C PRO A 358 -32.74 10.82 38.06
N LEU A 359 -32.30 9.57 37.94
CA LEU A 359 -31.96 8.68 39.05
C LEU A 359 -30.55 8.98 39.58
N THR A 360 -30.48 9.61 40.76
CA THR A 360 -29.31 9.60 41.65
C THR A 360 -29.26 8.29 42.43
N LYS A 361 -28.14 7.55 42.35
CA LYS A 361 -27.80 6.46 43.27
C LYS A 361 -26.69 6.93 44.21
N THR A 362 -27.01 6.96 45.49
CA THR A 362 -26.10 7.06 46.63
C THR A 362 -25.47 5.70 46.92
N PHE A 363 -24.18 5.69 47.23
CA PHE A 363 -23.45 4.58 47.83
C PHE A 363 -23.51 4.71 49.37
N THR A 364 -23.73 3.58 50.04
CA THR A 364 -23.24 3.27 51.39
C THR A 364 -22.80 1.82 51.38
#